data_AF-A0A5N7ZJL0-F1
#
_entry.id   AF-A0A5N7ZJL0-F1
#
_cell.length_a   1.000
_cell.length_b   1.000
_cell.length_c   1.000
_cell.angle_alpha   90.00
_cell.angle_beta   90.00
_cell.angle_gamma   90.00
#
_symmetry.space_group_name_H-M   'P 1'
#
loop_
_entity.id
_entity.type
_entity.pdbx_description
1 polymer ?
#
loop_
_entity_poly.entity_id
_entity_poly.type
_entity_poly.pdbx_seq_one_letter_code
_entity_poly.pdbx_strand_id
1 'polypeptide(L)'
;MGIVSDETKTKFGKEFYDYFYGKYQEKKLNARKIVKIEEELSFGRTTRIRVVIDNDLINEFVSRPDEDFLLYMAEDSIAKLIKYFQDVEKQKNYITQY
;
A
#
# COMPACT_ATOMS: atom_id res chain seq x y z
N MET A 1 -6.80 -11.89 -9.36
CA MET A 1 -6.77 -10.43 -9.33
C MET A 1 -7.01 -10.01 -7.89
N GLY A 2 -6.03 -9.36 -7.26
CA GLY A 2 -6.29 -8.72 -5.97
C GLY A 2 -7.04 -7.41 -6.15
N ILE A 3 -7.69 -6.95 -5.09
CA ILE A 3 -8.49 -5.72 -5.09
C ILE A 3 -7.71 -4.65 -4.33
N VAL A 4 -7.54 -3.49 -4.95
CA VAL A 4 -7.00 -2.28 -4.31
C VAL A 4 -8.12 -1.27 -4.22
N SER A 5 -8.39 -0.77 -3.02
CA SER A 5 -9.42 0.23 -2.73
C SER A 5 -8.78 1.61 -2.60
N ASP A 6 -9.34 2.60 -3.29
CA ASP A 6 -8.97 4.01 -3.17
C ASP A 6 -9.86 4.68 -2.11
N GLU A 7 -9.28 5.06 -0.97
CA GLU A 7 -9.93 5.86 0.07
C GLU A 7 -9.23 7.23 0.20
N THR A 8 -8.57 7.69 -0.86
CA THR A 8 -7.88 8.99 -0.91
C THR A 8 -8.84 10.14 -1.22
N LYS A 9 -8.47 11.35 -0.79
CA LYS A 9 -9.34 12.55 -0.87
C LYS A 9 -8.68 13.70 -1.60
N THR A 10 -7.36 13.77 -1.59
CA THR A 10 -6.58 14.83 -2.24
C THR A 10 -6.01 14.38 -3.56
N LYS A 11 -5.60 15.35 -4.38
CA LYS A 11 -4.91 15.12 -5.65
C LYS A 11 -3.66 14.23 -5.45
N PHE A 12 -2.83 14.54 -4.45
CA PHE A 12 -1.59 13.79 -4.21
C PHE A 12 -1.84 12.38 -3.67
N GLY A 13 -2.90 12.20 -2.88
CA GLY A 13 -3.36 10.87 -2.49
C GLY A 13 -3.76 10.05 -3.71
N LYS A 14 -4.54 10.65 -4.61
CA LYS A 14 -4.98 9.99 -5.84
C LYS A 14 -3.82 9.67 -6.79
N GLU A 15 -2.88 10.59 -6.97
CA GLU A 15 -1.67 10.35 -7.79
C GLU A 15 -0.84 9.19 -7.22
N PHE A 16 -0.65 9.16 -5.90
CA PHE A 16 -0.01 8.01 -5.26
C PHE A 16 -0.80 6.70 -5.48
N TYR A 17 -2.12 6.71 -5.35
CA TYR A 17 -2.96 5.54 -5.63
C TYR A 17 -2.75 5.03 -7.07
N ASP A 18 -2.75 5.94 -8.05
CA ASP A 18 -2.57 5.59 -9.46
C ASP A 18 -1.18 4.95 -9.70
N TYR A 19 -0.10 5.52 -9.13
CA TYR A 19 1.25 4.93 -9.21
C TYR A 19 1.34 3.57 -8.50
N PHE A 20 0.79 3.47 -7.29
CA PHE A 20 0.77 2.23 -6.52
C PHE A 20 0.01 1.13 -7.28
N TYR A 21 -1.18 1.44 -7.80
CA TYR A 21 -2.01 0.50 -8.52
C TYR A 21 -1.32 0.01 -9.80
N GLY A 22 -0.67 0.90 -10.54
CA GLY A 22 0.14 0.52 -11.71
C GLY A 22 1.22 -0.50 -11.37
N LYS A 23 1.99 -0.25 -10.31
CA LYS A 23 3.05 -1.16 -9.84
C LYS A 23 2.48 -2.47 -9.28
N TYR A 24 1.35 -2.42 -8.59
CA TYR A 24 0.63 -3.59 -8.06
C TYR A 24 0.24 -4.56 -9.20
N GLN A 25 -0.29 -4.01 -10.30
CA GLN A 25 -0.65 -4.79 -11.49
C GLN A 25 0.59 -5.34 -12.22
N GLU A 26 1.64 -4.52 -12.37
CA GLU A 26 2.90 -4.94 -13.00
C GLU A 26 3.51 -6.15 -12.29
N LYS A 27 3.54 -6.14 -10.95
CA LYS A 27 4.05 -7.25 -10.13
C LYS A 27 3.10 -8.43 -10.03
N LYS A 28 1.92 -8.36 -10.66
CA LYS A 28 0.87 -9.41 -10.66
C LYS A 28 0.52 -9.90 -9.25
N LEU A 29 0.48 -8.97 -8.28
CA LEU A 29 0.20 -9.31 -6.91
C LEU A 29 -1.24 -9.84 -6.80
N ASN A 30 -1.37 -11.10 -6.40
CA ASN A 30 -2.66 -11.74 -6.15
C ASN A 30 -2.88 -11.84 -4.65
N ALA A 31 -3.18 -10.70 -4.03
CA ALA A 31 -3.71 -10.70 -2.68
C ALA A 31 -5.12 -11.30 -2.68
N ARG A 32 -5.37 -12.29 -1.82
CA ARG A 32 -6.75 -12.70 -1.47
C ARG A 32 -7.45 -11.66 -0.59
N LYS A 33 -6.66 -10.77 0.02
CA LYS A 33 -7.09 -9.70 0.92
C LYS A 33 -7.19 -8.39 0.15
N ILE A 34 -8.01 -7.46 0.65
CA ILE A 34 -8.17 -6.13 0.05
C ILE A 34 -7.04 -5.24 0.56
N VAL A 35 -6.30 -4.64 -0.36
CA VAL A 35 -5.33 -3.58 -0.04
C VAL A 35 -6.06 -2.25 -0.12
N LYS A 36 -5.90 -1.39 0.88
CA LYS A 36 -6.50 -0.06 0.94
C LYS A 36 -5.43 1.01 0.94
N ILE A 37 -5.66 2.04 0.16
CA ILE A 37 -4.87 3.27 0.21
C ILE A 37 -5.73 4.32 0.90
N GLU A 38 -5.44 4.55 2.18
CA GLU A 38 -6.22 5.44 3.04
C GLU A 38 -5.51 6.79 3.17
N GLU A 39 -6.31 7.86 3.25
CA GLU A 39 -5.81 9.22 3.43
C GLU A 39 -6.39 9.86 4.69
N GLU A 40 -5.49 10.28 5.59
CA GLU A 40 -5.82 11.02 6.80
C GLU A 40 -5.34 12.47 6.71
N LEU A 41 -6.29 13.39 6.83
CA LEU A 41 -6.01 14.82 6.91
C LEU A 41 -5.64 15.18 8.34
N SER A 42 -4.45 15.74 8.53
CA SER A 42 -3.98 16.21 9.83
C SER A 42 -4.17 17.72 9.97
N PHE A 43 -4.24 18.18 11.22
CA PHE A 43 -4.19 19.61 11.53
C PHE A 43 -2.89 20.22 10.97
N GLY A 44 -3.01 21.28 10.17
CA GLY A 44 -1.88 21.92 9.50
C GLY A 44 -1.76 21.68 7.99
N ARG A 45 -2.80 21.16 7.33
CA ARG A 45 -2.84 20.88 5.87
C ARG A 45 -1.86 19.80 5.40
N THR A 46 -1.34 18.99 6.31
CA THR A 46 -0.55 17.81 5.98
C THR A 46 -1.48 16.63 5.77
N THR A 47 -1.18 15.86 4.73
CA THR A 47 -1.92 14.67 4.36
C THR A 47 -1.05 13.45 4.64
N ARG A 48 -1.57 12.47 5.37
CA ARG A 48 -0.91 11.20 5.64
C ARG A 48 -1.54 10.12 4.78
N ILE A 49 -0.72 9.38 4.05
CA ILE A 49 -1.14 8.26 3.23
C ILE A 49 -0.76 6.97 3.97
N ARG A 50 -1.70 6.03 4.03
CA ARG A 50 -1.55 4.74 4.71
C ARG A 50 -1.86 3.63 3.71
N VAL A 51 -0.96 2.65 3.62
CA VAL A 51 -1.17 1.42 2.85
C VAL A 51 -1.52 0.32 3.84
N VAL A 52 -2.76 -0.14 3.78
CA VAL A 52 -3.33 -1.07 4.76
C VAL A 52 -3.78 -2.35 4.06
N ILE A 53 -3.59 -3.50 4.69
CA ILE A 53 -4.17 -4.76 4.23
C ILE A 53 -4.96 -5.39 5.38
N ASP A 54 -6.27 -5.54 5.17
CA ASP A 54 -7.24 -5.78 6.25
C ASP A 54 -7.11 -4.75 7.40
N ASN A 55 -6.32 -5.08 8.43
CA ASN A 55 -6.05 -4.24 9.61
C ASN A 55 -4.54 -3.99 9.82
N ASP A 56 -3.68 -4.52 8.95
CA ASP A 56 -2.23 -4.41 9.08
C ASP A 56 -1.73 -3.19 8.31
N LEU A 57 -1.03 -2.29 9.01
CA LEU A 57 -0.37 -1.15 8.39
C LEU A 57 0.94 -1.61 7.71
N ILE A 58 0.97 -1.54 6.39
CA ILE A 58 2.13 -1.94 5.58
C ILE A 58 3.09 -0.78 5.40
N ASN A 59 2.57 0.42 5.16
CA ASN A 59 3.38 1.62 5.02
C ASN A 59 2.59 2.87 5.41
N GLU A 60 3.30 3.89 5.86
CA GLU A 60 2.71 5.18 6.21
C GLU A 60 3.71 6.30 5.96
N PHE A 61 3.24 7.40 5.36
CA PHE A 61 4.07 8.57 5.11
C PHE A 61 3.23 9.84 4.97
N VAL A 62 3.87 10.99 5.15
CA VAL A 62 3.26 12.30 4.85
C VAL A 62 3.45 12.58 3.36
N SER A 63 2.34 12.82 2.67
CA SER A 63 2.31 13.17 1.26
C SER A 63 3.05 14.48 1.00
N ARG A 64 3.74 14.53 -0.14
CA ARG A 64 4.46 15.71 -0.64
C ARG A 64 4.07 15.91 -2.10
N PRO A 65 4.02 17.15 -2.60
CA PRO A 65 3.66 17.46 -3.98
C PRO A 65 4.75 17.07 -5.01
N ASP A 66 5.71 16.26 -4.62
CA ASP A 66 6.88 15.90 -5.41
C ASP A 66 6.63 14.55 -6.09
N GLU A 67 6.64 14.52 -7.42
CA GLU A 67 6.30 13.32 -8.20
C GLU A 67 7.28 12.19 -7.96
N ASP A 68 8.59 12.48 -7.96
CA ASP A 68 9.64 11.49 -7.71
C ASP A 68 9.47 10.85 -6.33
N PHE A 69 9.10 11.64 -5.33
CA PHE A 69 8.77 11.14 -4.00
C PHE A 69 7.55 10.23 -4.03
N LEU A 70 6.46 10.58 -4.72
CA LEU A 70 5.26 9.72 -4.79
C LEU A 70 5.56 8.39 -5.50
N LEU A 71 6.34 8.43 -6.59
CA LEU A 71 6.81 7.24 -7.31
C LEU A 71 7.68 6.36 -6.41
N TYR A 72 8.65 6.94 -5.72
CA TYR A 72 9.50 6.23 -4.76
C TYR A 72 8.67 5.57 -3.66
N MET A 73 7.73 6.31 -3.06
CA MET A 73 6.87 5.76 -2.01
C MET A 73 5.96 4.64 -2.52
N ALA A 74 5.53 4.68 -3.79
CA ALA A 74 4.76 3.61 -4.40
C ALA A 74 5.61 2.33 -4.53
N GLU A 75 6.85 2.45 -4.99
CA GLU A 75 7.79 1.32 -5.09
C GLU A 75 8.14 0.73 -3.72
N ASP A 76 8.44 1.58 -2.73
CA ASP A 76 8.72 1.15 -1.35
C ASP A 76 7.51 0.43 -0.73
N SER A 77 6.31 0.96 -0.94
CA SER A 77 5.07 0.34 -0.43
C SER A 77 4.82 -1.04 -1.06
N ILE A 78 5.07 -1.19 -2.36
CA ILE A 78 4.95 -2.48 -3.05
C ILE A 78 6.00 -3.47 -2.55
N ALA A 79 7.25 -3.04 -2.32
CA ALA A 79 8.29 -3.91 -1.77
C ALA A 79 7.93 -4.41 -0.36
N LYS A 80 7.42 -3.52 0.51
CA LYS A 80 6.92 -3.87 1.84
C LYS A 80 5.72 -4.83 1.77
N LEU A 81 4.80 -4.61 0.83
CA LEU A 81 3.65 -5.47 0.63
C LEU A 81 4.05 -6.88 0.17
N ILE A 82 5.00 -7.00 -0.76
CA ILE A 82 5.54 -8.30 -1.19
C ILE A 82 6.16 -9.04 -0.01
N LYS A 83 6.98 -8.34 0.79
CA LYS A 83 7.59 -8.93 1.98
C LYS A 83 6.54 -9.42 2.97
N TYR A 84 5.51 -8.63 3.23
CA TYR A 84 4.39 -9.04 4.09
C TYR A 84 3.76 -10.34 3.61
N PHE A 85 3.46 -10.48 2.31
CA PHE A 85 2.89 -11.72 1.77
C PHE A 85 3.83 -12.92 1.94
N GLN A 86 5.12 -12.75 1.66
CA GLN A 86 6.11 -13.81 1.85
C GLN A 86 6.18 -14.28 3.32
N ASP A 87 6.11 -13.34 4.26
CA ASP A 87 6.17 -13.66 5.68
C ASP A 87 4.90 -14.39 6.15
N VAL A 88 3.72 -13.99 5.65
CA VAL A 88 2.44 -14.69 5.90
C VAL A 88 2.45 -16.11 5.30
N GLU A 89 2.99 -16.30 4.10
CA GLU A 89 3.09 -17.63 3.47
C GLU A 89 4.02 -18.56 4.26
N LYS A 90 5.19 -18.05 4.69
CA LYS A 90 6.11 -18.81 5.54
C LYS A 90 5.44 -19.26 6.84
N GLN A 91 4.73 -18.36 7.52
CA GLN A 91 4.01 -18.69 8.77
C GLN A 91 2.99 -19.81 8.59
N LYS A 92 2.23 -19.81 7.49
CA LYS A 92 1.27 -20.90 7.19
C LYS A 92 1.97 -22.25 7.01
N ASN A 93 3.12 -22.27 6.34
CA ASN A 93 3.88 -23.49 6.12
C ASN A 93 4.40 -24.08 7.44
N TYR A 94 4.83 -23.25 8.40
CA TYR A 94 5.24 -23.72 9.73
C TYR A 94 4.07 -24.31 10.55
N ILE A 95 2.87 -23.75 10.44
CA ILE A 95 1.69 -24.22 11.20
C ILE A 95 1.17 -25.56 10.66
N THR A 96 1.35 -25.84 9.37
CA THR A 96 0.82 -27.07 8.73
C THR A 96 1.74 -28.29 8.90
N GLN A 97 2.94 -28.12 9.48
CA GLN A 97 3.95 -29.18 9.64
C GLN A 97 3.89 -29.90 11.00
N TYR A 98 2.82 -29.75 11.78
CA TYR A 98 2.58 -30.44 13.04
C TYR A 98 1.38 -31.39 12.98
#